data_AF-A0A7W6C2V1-F1
#
_entry.id   AF-A0A7W6C2V1-F1
#
_cell.length_a   1.000
_cell.length_b   1.000
_cell.length_c   1.000
_cell.angle_alpha   90.00
_cell.angle_beta   90.00
_cell.angle_gamma   90.00
#
_symmetry.space_group_name_H-M   'P 1'
#
loop_
_entity.id
_entity.type
_entity.pdbx_description
1 polymer ?
#
loop_
_entity_poly.entity_id
_entity_poly.type
_entity_poly.pdbx_seq_one_letter_code
_entity_poly.pdbx_strand_id
1 'polypeptide(L)'
;MKKLAKAIRKDGWDRRLEDAVSLMSSCLPTDVVLCDVAAVCDAIKAMLSIAVKPKGRDGKEFLESLKLEPVNRFAARRGDVGVFFFEGRYLAGVVSSAGFVVRMPHGVSIFSITDIEQAYKIGA
;
A
#
# COMPACT_ATOMS: atom_id res chain seq x y z
N MET A 1 8.78 -8.77 7.73
CA MET A 1 9.50 -9.25 6.53
C MET A 1 10.78 -8.44 6.46
N LYS A 2 11.89 -8.99 6.97
CA LYS A 2 13.11 -8.20 7.26
C LYS A 2 13.68 -7.46 6.03
N LYS A 3 13.41 -7.92 4.80
CA LYS A 3 13.86 -7.26 3.56
C LYS A 3 13.14 -5.95 3.27
N LEU A 4 11.84 -5.86 3.51
CA LEU A 4 11.05 -4.64 3.25
C LEU A 4 11.44 -3.52 4.21
N ALA A 5 11.53 -3.81 5.51
CA ALA A 5 11.89 -2.84 6.53
C ALA A 5 13.35 -2.33 6.42
N LYS A 6 14.25 -3.13 5.85
CA LYS A 6 15.67 -2.79 5.68
C LYS A 6 15.99 -2.20 4.30
N ALA A 7 15.02 -2.11 3.41
CA ALA A 7 15.26 -1.61 2.07
C ALA A 7 15.63 -0.12 2.13
N ILE A 8 16.77 0.25 1.56
CA ILE A 8 17.21 1.63 1.53
C ILE A 8 16.41 2.36 0.44
N ARG A 9 15.85 3.52 0.76
CA ARG A 9 15.25 4.40 -0.25
C ARG A 9 16.34 4.83 -1.25
N LYS A 10 16.19 4.44 -2.51
CA LYS A 10 17.10 4.76 -3.62
C LYS A 10 16.49 5.79 -4.56
N ASP A 11 17.32 6.41 -5.39
CA ASP A 11 16.86 7.29 -6.45
C ASP A 11 15.76 6.64 -7.32
N GLY A 12 14.77 7.45 -7.67
CA GLY A 12 13.59 7.03 -8.43
C GLY A 12 12.53 6.26 -7.62
N TRP A 13 12.68 6.12 -6.29
CA TRP A 13 11.67 5.46 -5.44
C TRP A 13 10.30 6.11 -5.59
N ASP A 14 10.21 7.42 -5.33
CA ASP A 14 8.95 8.15 -5.40
C ASP A 14 8.40 8.11 -6.82
N ARG A 15 9.24 8.24 -7.85
CA ARG A 15 8.79 8.15 -9.23
C ARG A 15 8.15 6.80 -9.55
N ARG A 16 8.78 5.69 -9.16
CA ARG A 16 8.24 4.34 -9.36
C ARG A 16 6.94 4.12 -8.60
N LEU A 17 6.80 4.70 -7.41
CA LEU A 17 5.54 4.70 -6.67
C LEU A 17 4.44 5.43 -7.43
N GLU A 18 4.69 6.66 -7.87
CA GLU A 18 3.68 7.46 -8.59
C GLU A 18 3.30 6.84 -9.94
N ASP A 19 4.25 6.23 -10.65
CA ASP A 19 3.97 5.47 -11.87
C ASP A 19 3.07 4.25 -11.56
N ALA A 20 3.32 3.52 -10.47
CA ALA A 20 2.47 2.41 -10.04
C ALA A 20 1.05 2.86 -9.65
N VAL A 21 0.93 3.95 -8.90
CA VAL A 21 -0.37 4.56 -8.54
C VAL A 21 -1.14 5.01 -9.78
N SER A 22 -0.45 5.62 -10.75
CA SER A 22 -1.06 6.02 -12.02
C SER A 22 -1.58 4.80 -12.79
N LEU A 23 -0.80 3.71 -12.84
CA LEU A 23 -1.24 2.46 -13.47
C LEU A 23 -2.49 1.90 -12.80
N MET A 24 -2.58 1.91 -11.47
CA MET A 24 -3.79 1.47 -10.75
C MET A 24 -5.03 2.24 -11.23
N SER A 25 -4.92 3.55 -11.49
CA SER A 25 -6.06 4.34 -11.97
C SER A 25 -6.47 4.02 -13.42
N SER A 26 -5.55 3.50 -14.24
CA SER A 26 -5.74 3.31 -15.69
C SER A 26 -6.24 1.92 -16.12
N CYS A 27 -6.23 0.93 -15.22
CA CYS A 27 -6.67 -0.42 -15.53
C CYS A 27 -7.71 -0.91 -14.52
N LEU A 28 -8.50 -1.92 -14.88
CA LEU A 28 -9.34 -2.64 -13.93
C LEU A 28 -8.53 -3.74 -13.22
N PRO A 29 -8.84 -4.05 -11.95
CA PRO A 29 -8.18 -5.14 -11.25
C PRO A 29 -8.56 -6.49 -11.87
N THR A 30 -7.62 -7.43 -11.89
CA THR A 30 -7.84 -8.82 -12.34
C THR A 30 -8.58 -9.67 -11.31
N ASP A 31 -8.45 -9.34 -10.02
CA ASP A 31 -9.22 -9.92 -8.92
C ASP A 31 -9.84 -8.77 -8.12
N VAL A 32 -11.17 -8.73 -8.08
CA VAL A 32 -11.93 -7.66 -7.39
C VAL A 32 -11.99 -7.87 -5.88
N VAL A 33 -11.78 -9.09 -5.38
CA VAL A 33 -11.97 -9.42 -3.96
C VAL A 33 -10.88 -8.81 -3.10
N LEU A 34 -9.61 -8.93 -3.53
CA LEU A 34 -8.44 -8.40 -2.84
C LEU A 34 -7.63 -7.45 -3.73
N CYS A 35 -8.32 -6.67 -4.56
CA CYS A 35 -7.70 -5.70 -5.47
C CYS A 35 -6.81 -4.67 -4.75
N ASP A 36 -7.20 -4.28 -3.53
CA ASP A 36 -6.45 -3.40 -2.62
C ASP A 36 -5.10 -4.00 -2.22
N VAL A 37 -5.10 -5.26 -1.77
CA VAL A 37 -3.89 -5.99 -1.39
C VAL A 37 -2.98 -6.23 -2.59
N ALA A 38 -3.55 -6.61 -3.73
CA ALA A 38 -2.80 -6.81 -4.96
C ALA A 38 -2.10 -5.51 -5.41
N ALA A 39 -2.81 -4.39 -5.36
CA ALA A 39 -2.25 -3.08 -5.68
C ALA A 39 -1.11 -2.68 -4.73
N VAL A 40 -1.24 -2.94 -3.43
CA VAL A 40 -0.13 -2.71 -2.49
C VAL A 40 1.08 -3.61 -2.82
N CYS A 41 0.86 -4.87 -3.20
CA CYS A 41 1.95 -5.75 -3.64
C CYS A 41 2.67 -5.20 -4.88
N ASP A 42 1.92 -4.67 -5.85
CA ASP A 42 2.47 -4.07 -7.06
C ASP A 42 3.24 -2.78 -6.78
N ALA A 43 2.73 -1.91 -5.90
CA ALA A 43 3.44 -0.72 -5.45
C ALA A 43 4.77 -1.07 -4.76
N ILE A 44 4.75 -2.05 -3.85
CA ILE A 44 5.97 -2.54 -3.18
C ILE A 44 6.95 -3.09 -4.21
N LYS A 45 6.48 -3.90 -5.17
CA LYS A 45 7.31 -4.46 -6.23
C LYS A 45 7.90 -3.36 -7.12
N ALA A 46 7.15 -2.31 -7.45
CA ALA A 46 7.62 -1.18 -8.22
C ALA A 46 8.72 -0.42 -7.46
N MET A 47 8.51 -0.10 -6.18
CA MET A 47 9.48 0.65 -5.37
C MET A 47 10.77 -0.14 -5.11
N LEU A 48 10.64 -1.44 -4.81
CA LEU A 48 11.71 -2.26 -4.23
C LEU A 48 12.23 -3.37 -5.13
N SER A 49 11.55 -3.68 -6.23
CA SER A 49 11.78 -4.91 -7.02
C SER A 49 11.64 -6.18 -6.18
N ILE A 50 10.83 -6.14 -5.11
CA ILE A 50 10.55 -7.28 -4.23
C ILE A 50 9.11 -7.73 -4.48
N ALA A 51 8.94 -8.97 -4.95
CA ALA A 51 7.63 -9.58 -5.03
C ALA A 51 7.17 -10.02 -3.64
N VAL A 52 6.01 -9.52 -3.21
CA VAL A 52 5.33 -9.91 -1.98
C VAL A 52 4.19 -10.84 -2.35
N LYS A 53 4.09 -11.98 -1.65
CA LYS A 53 2.92 -12.86 -1.80
C LYS A 53 1.83 -12.40 -0.82
N PRO A 54 0.62 -12.11 -1.30
CA PRO A 54 -0.48 -11.76 -0.42
C PRO A 54 -0.81 -12.93 0.52
N LYS A 55 -1.16 -12.61 1.76
CA LYS A 55 -1.58 -13.54 2.80
C LYS A 55 -2.68 -12.87 3.62
N GLY A 56 -3.61 -13.66 4.16
CA GLY A 56 -4.73 -13.14 4.93
C GLY A 56 -5.97 -12.91 4.06
N ARG A 57 -7.08 -12.59 4.74
CA ARG A 57 -8.42 -12.45 4.15
C ARG A 57 -8.80 -11.01 3.83
N ASP A 58 -8.06 -10.04 4.35
CA ASP A 58 -8.27 -8.61 4.14
C ASP A 58 -6.94 -7.83 4.21
N GLY A 59 -7.02 -6.50 4.08
CA GLY A 59 -5.84 -5.63 4.12
C GLY A 59 -5.08 -5.66 5.46
N LYS A 60 -5.78 -5.91 6.58
CA LYS A 60 -5.17 -5.89 7.91
C LYS A 60 -4.37 -7.16 8.16
N GLU A 61 -4.97 -8.33 7.94
CA GLU A 61 -4.26 -9.61 8.04
C GLU A 61 -3.05 -9.65 7.09
N PHE A 62 -3.18 -9.03 5.91
CA PHE A 62 -2.08 -8.87 4.98
C PHE A 62 -0.93 -8.04 5.55
N LEU A 63 -1.17 -6.81 6.00
CA LEU A 63 -0.10 -5.94 6.50
C LEU A 63 0.53 -6.47 7.81
N GLU A 64 -0.26 -7.09 8.68
CA GLU A 64 0.25 -7.77 9.88
C GLU A 64 1.17 -8.95 9.51
N SER A 65 0.84 -9.72 8.46
CA SER A 65 1.69 -10.80 7.96
C SER A 65 3.05 -10.31 7.46
N LEU A 66 3.14 -9.04 7.03
CA LEU A 66 4.37 -8.42 6.59
C LEU A 66 5.29 -8.07 7.75
N LYS A 67 4.87 -8.11 9.02
CA LYS A 67 5.71 -7.81 10.20
C LYS A 67 6.58 -6.57 10.00
N LEU A 68 5.95 -5.47 9.60
CA LEU A 68 6.56 -4.16 9.40
C LEU A 68 6.46 -3.33 10.69
N GLU A 69 7.26 -2.27 10.78
CA GLU A 69 7.21 -1.35 11.90
C GLU A 69 5.96 -0.47 11.78
N PRO A 70 5.07 -0.47 12.79
CA PRO A 70 3.94 0.44 12.80
C PRO A 70 4.43 1.88 12.97
N VAL A 71 3.85 2.80 12.21
CA VAL A 71 4.11 4.23 12.34
C VAL A 71 2.81 4.97 12.60
N ASN A 72 2.92 6.11 13.28
CA ASN A 72 1.79 7.01 13.43
C ASN A 72 1.31 7.46 12.05
N ARG A 73 -0.01 7.48 11.81
CA ARG A 73 -0.61 7.91 10.54
C ARG A 73 -0.12 9.29 10.07
N PHE A 74 0.05 10.24 10.99
CA PHE A 74 0.55 11.60 10.68
C PHE A 74 2.05 11.65 10.39
N ALA A 75 2.79 10.60 10.75
CA ALA A 75 4.20 10.45 10.43
C ALA A 75 4.43 9.59 9.17
N ALA A 76 3.37 9.03 8.58
CA ALA A 76 3.46 8.22 7.39
C ALA A 76 3.95 9.07 6.20
N ARG A 77 4.82 8.48 5.40
CA ARG A 77 5.48 9.13 4.26
C ARG A 77 5.12 8.43 2.97
N ARG A 78 5.40 9.09 1.83
CA ARG A 78 5.22 8.49 0.51
C ARG A 78 5.91 7.13 0.42
N GLY A 79 5.16 6.10 0.03
CA GLY A 79 5.60 4.72 -0.05
C GLY A 79 5.36 3.88 1.21
N ASP A 80 4.97 4.49 2.32
CA ASP A 80 4.44 3.74 3.47
C ASP A 80 3.06 3.20 3.12
N VAL A 81 2.70 2.08 3.76
CA VAL A 81 1.44 1.37 3.51
C VAL A 81 0.56 1.47 4.73
N GLY A 82 -0.75 1.32 4.58
CA GLY A 82 -1.67 1.41 5.71
C GLY A 82 -2.95 0.65 5.49
N VAL A 83 -3.74 0.57 6.55
CA VAL A 83 -5.10 0.04 6.52
C VAL A 83 -6.13 1.11 6.84
N PHE A 84 -7.28 1.00 6.19
CA PHE A 84 -8.48 1.81 6.40
C PHE A 84 -9.68 0.87 6.51
N PHE A 85 -10.60 1.14 7.43
CA PHE A 85 -11.82 0.36 7.57
C PHE A 85 -12.95 0.98 6.74
N PHE A 86 -13.48 0.22 5.78
CA PHE A 86 -14.52 0.65 4.86
C PHE A 86 -15.52 -0.47 4.61
N GLU A 87 -16.81 -0.16 4.69
CA GLU A 87 -17.90 -1.10 4.38
C GLU A 87 -17.74 -2.49 5.02
N GLY A 88 -17.31 -2.53 6.29
CA GLY A 88 -17.22 -3.77 7.06
C GLY A 88 -15.92 -4.57 6.87
N ARG A 89 -14.96 -4.08 6.09
CA ARG A 89 -13.66 -4.74 5.87
C ARG A 89 -12.47 -3.78 5.99
N TYR A 90 -11.30 -4.33 6.28
CA TYR A 90 -10.06 -3.59 6.17
C TYR A 90 -9.53 -3.60 4.74
N LEU A 91 -9.30 -2.41 4.20
CA LEU A 91 -8.65 -2.19 2.90
C LEU A 91 -7.21 -1.77 3.11
N ALA A 92 -6.30 -2.30 2.29
CA ALA A 92 -4.91 -1.89 2.25
C ALA A 92 -4.69 -0.78 1.22
N GLY A 93 -3.81 0.16 1.53
CA GLY A 93 -3.44 1.23 0.62
C GLY A 93 -2.00 1.67 0.77
N VAL A 94 -1.60 2.60 -0.07
CA VAL A 94 -0.26 3.20 -0.10
C VAL A 94 -0.35 4.72 -0.02
N VAL A 95 0.52 5.34 0.76
CA VAL A 95 0.64 6.79 0.83
C VAL A 95 1.40 7.26 -0.41
N SER A 96 0.79 8.12 -1.22
CA SER A 96 1.39 8.72 -2.42
C SER A 96 1.44 10.26 -2.30
N SER A 97 1.85 10.93 -3.36
CA SER A 97 1.73 12.39 -3.49
C SER A 97 0.30 12.91 -3.44
N ALA A 98 -0.68 12.08 -3.83
CA ALA A 98 -2.09 12.46 -3.89
C ALA A 98 -2.85 12.24 -2.58
N GLY A 99 -2.33 11.40 -1.67
CA GLY A 99 -2.98 11.04 -0.41
C GLY A 99 -2.82 9.55 -0.10
N PHE A 100 -3.79 8.97 0.62
CA PHE A 100 -3.83 7.54 0.88
C PHE A 100 -4.61 6.83 -0.24
N VAL A 101 -3.89 6.14 -1.11
CA VAL A 101 -4.42 5.52 -2.32
C VAL A 101 -4.84 4.09 -2.02
N VAL A 102 -6.12 3.79 -2.27
CA VAL A 102 -6.69 2.46 -2.12
C VAL A 102 -7.29 2.03 -3.46
N ARG A 103 -6.92 0.82 -3.90
CA ARG A 103 -7.52 0.23 -5.10
C ARG A 103 -8.91 -0.33 -4.75
N MET A 104 -9.88 0.02 -5.58
CA MET A 104 -11.27 -0.42 -5.47
C MET A 104 -11.66 -1.27 -6.69
N PRO A 105 -12.74 -2.08 -6.63
CA PRO A 105 -13.16 -2.93 -7.76
C PRO A 105 -13.37 -2.18 -9.07
N HIS A 106 -13.80 -0.91 -9.01
CA HIS A 106 -14.15 -0.07 -10.15
C HIS A 106 -13.14 1.06 -10.40
N GLY A 107 -12.00 1.09 -9.70
CA GLY A 107 -11.02 2.17 -9.88
C GLY A 107 -10.08 2.34 -8.71
N VAL A 108 -9.80 3.60 -8.37
CA VAL A 108 -8.95 3.99 -7.24
C VAL A 108 -9.69 5.07 -6.45
N SER A 109 -9.65 4.95 -5.13
CA SER A 109 -10.10 5.98 -4.22
C SER A 109 -8.91 6.57 -3.48
N ILE A 110 -8.95 7.88 -3.27
CA ILE A 110 -7.92 8.62 -2.56
C ILE A 110 -8.56 9.15 -1.28
N PHE A 111 -8.04 8.72 -0.15
CA PHE A 111 -8.51 9.08 1.18
C PHE A 111 -7.51 10.02 1.86
N SER A 112 -7.97 10.68 2.93
CA SER A 112 -7.09 11.48 3.76
C SER A 112 -6.19 10.58 4.60
N ILE A 113 -4.98 11.06 4.92
CA ILE A 113 -4.09 10.38 5.87
C ILE A 113 -4.74 10.25 7.25
N THR A 114 -5.69 11.12 7.60
CA THR A 114 -6.48 11.03 8.84
C THR A 114 -7.30 9.75 8.94
N ASP A 115 -7.72 9.22 7.79
CA ASP A 115 -8.61 8.06 7.69
C ASP A 115 -7.84 6.74 7.87
N ILE A 116 -6.51 6.78 7.74
CA ILE A 116 -5.66 5.61 7.98
C ILE A 116 -5.78 5.19 9.45
N GLU A 117 -6.21 3.96 9.70
CA GLU A 117 -6.28 3.41 11.05
C GLU A 117 -4.88 3.13 11.60
N GLN A 118 -4.07 2.42 10.81
CA GLN A 118 -2.68 2.07 11.11
C GLN A 118 -1.83 2.13 9.85
N ALA A 119 -0.69 2.83 9.92
CA ALA A 119 0.32 2.88 8.87
C ALA A 119 1.55 2.04 9.24
N TYR A 120 2.32 1.59 8.24
CA TYR A 120 3.51 0.78 8.40
C TYR A 120 4.62 1.31 7.50
N LYS A 121 5.81 1.44 8.09
CA LYS A 121 6.99 1.94 7.38
C LYS A 121 7.46 0.92 6.35
N ILE A 122 7.69 1.38 5.12
CA ILE A 122 8.42 0.64 4.10
C ILE A 122 9.80 1.25 3.90
N GLY A 123 10.83 0.41 3.96
CA GLY A 123 12.21 0.82 3.88
C GLY A 123 12.72 1.54 5.14
N ALA A 124 14.04 1.75 5.18
CA ALA A 124 14.74 2.50 6.22
C ALA A 124 14.92 3.95 5.79
#